data_AF-Q39S93-F1
#
_entry.id   AF-Q39S93-F1
#
_cell.length_a   1.000
_cell.length_b   1.000
_cell.length_c   1.000
_cell.angle_alpha   90.00
_cell.angle_beta   90.00
_cell.angle_gamma   90.00
#
_symmetry.space_group_name_H-M   'P 1'
#
loop_
_entity.id
_entity.type
_entity.pdbx_description
1 polymer ?
#
loop_
_entity_poly.entity_id
_entity_poly.type
_entity_poly.pdbx_seq_one_letter_code
_entity_poly.pdbx_strand_id
1 'polypeptide(L)'
;MKLNIGCGHTYLKGHLNIDVSGDSVADAIMEAHDLCLDTASVDEIVASQLMEHLGFFKGKYFLAECFRVLRPSGTLRLETPHLERSFEIFLAGDRTAREDALTWLYGAETAGMQHRFCFPLELLRELVAEAGFALMHHESFLYQDNRPSLRLILRKPADRKQHEFMAELRKRLVMQEIPAFEDELVMAGQEELLKRLADALQRDAAETMGLAVYSAEIVREFFTLKGKSDANAGKCRAVAARLAESRFQGALLAMLKARPEGAGRQGDAYREILRDGIAIISAVLAGKTVELPRDEGRPVTVFSEPLLKSLADKVFARGLKQFHLGEYREALDSFGESSRIFRDNPFVYWNSARIHGLHRNADAARLNYEMALAALDASPSEVKHAHRPALMAEMNGIPPWEPVSVIEKEGSA
;
A
#
# COMPACT_ATOMS: atom_id res chain seq x y z
N MET A 1 9.92 29.16 -14.69
CA MET A 1 8.47 29.35 -14.93
C MET A 1 7.68 29.16 -13.64
N LYS A 2 6.41 29.57 -13.56
CA LYS A 2 5.53 29.29 -12.40
C LYS A 2 4.38 28.37 -12.80
N LEU A 3 3.86 27.57 -11.87
CA LEU A 3 2.85 26.55 -12.12
C LEU A 3 1.70 26.67 -11.12
N ASN A 4 0.46 26.54 -11.60
CA ASN A 4 -0.76 26.44 -10.80
C ASN A 4 -1.43 25.09 -11.11
N ILE A 5 -1.40 24.16 -10.16
CA ILE A 5 -1.87 22.78 -10.32
C ILE A 5 -3.26 22.63 -9.70
N GLY A 6 -4.18 21.99 -10.42
CA GLY A 6 -5.58 21.87 -9.98
C GLY A 6 -6.28 23.21 -10.05
N CYS A 7 -6.10 23.93 -11.16
CA CYS A 7 -6.56 25.31 -11.24
C CYS A 7 -8.11 25.46 -11.23
N GLY A 8 -8.84 24.41 -11.60
CA GLY A 8 -10.30 24.44 -11.70
C GLY A 8 -10.77 25.61 -12.57
N HIS A 9 -11.56 26.52 -11.98
CA HIS A 9 -11.98 27.76 -12.64
C HIS A 9 -11.15 29.00 -12.24
N THR A 10 -10.06 28.81 -11.50
CA THR A 10 -9.19 29.89 -11.02
C THR A 10 -7.96 30.04 -11.90
N TYR A 11 -7.96 31.08 -12.75
CA TYR A 11 -6.80 31.39 -13.59
C TYR A 11 -5.80 32.29 -12.86
N LEU A 12 -4.55 31.84 -12.71
CA LEU A 12 -3.46 32.64 -12.16
C LEU A 12 -2.58 33.20 -13.29
N LYS A 13 -2.71 34.50 -13.55
CA LYS A 13 -1.88 35.19 -14.55
C LYS A 13 -0.40 35.01 -14.25
N GLY A 14 0.39 34.70 -15.29
CA GLY A 14 1.83 34.49 -15.18
C GLY A 14 2.25 33.10 -14.67
N HIS A 15 1.29 32.20 -14.44
CA HIS A 15 1.52 30.79 -14.20
C HIS A 15 1.08 29.98 -15.42
N LEU A 16 1.69 28.82 -15.64
CA LEU A 16 1.06 27.77 -16.41
C LEU A 16 -0.04 27.16 -15.52
N ASN A 17 -1.29 27.24 -15.95
CA ASN A 17 -2.42 26.66 -15.22
C ASN A 17 -2.70 25.27 -15.77
N ILE A 18 -2.77 24.27 -14.89
CA ILE A 18 -3.06 22.89 -15.27
C ILE A 18 -4.18 22.32 -14.43
N ASP A 19 -4.93 21.41 -15.03
CA ASP A 19 -5.99 20.63 -14.39
C ASP A 19 -6.18 19.30 -15.13
N VAL A 20 -6.83 18.32 -14.49
CA VAL A 20 -7.21 17.07 -15.17
C VAL A 20 -8.54 17.21 -15.91
N SER A 21 -9.40 18.15 -15.47
CA SER A 21 -10.71 18.38 -16.07
C SER A 21 -10.62 19.22 -17.34
N GLY A 22 -11.22 18.73 -18.42
CA GLY A 22 -11.38 19.47 -19.67
C GLY A 22 -12.31 20.68 -19.56
N ASP A 23 -13.12 20.76 -18.51
CA ASP A 23 -14.06 21.88 -18.25
C ASP A 23 -13.43 23.00 -17.42
N SER A 24 -12.14 22.89 -17.11
CA SER A 24 -11.36 23.90 -16.37
C SER A 24 -10.91 25.07 -17.25
N VAL A 25 -10.31 26.09 -16.62
CA VAL A 25 -9.63 27.19 -17.33
C VAL A 25 -8.14 26.92 -17.58
N ALA A 26 -7.74 25.64 -17.55
CA ALA A 26 -6.34 25.24 -17.68
C ALA A 26 -5.75 25.60 -19.04
N ASP A 27 -4.48 26.02 -19.04
CA ASP A 27 -3.67 26.17 -20.24
C ASP A 27 -3.26 24.80 -20.81
N ALA A 28 -3.21 23.75 -19.97
CA ALA A 28 -2.93 22.37 -20.37
C ALA A 28 -3.62 21.35 -19.46
N ILE A 29 -4.09 20.25 -20.06
CA ILE A 29 -4.70 19.14 -19.33
C ILE A 29 -3.61 18.16 -18.89
N MET A 30 -3.44 18.00 -17.58
CA MET A 30 -2.41 17.14 -16.98
C MET A 30 -2.87 16.58 -15.63
N GLU A 31 -2.43 15.36 -15.34
CA GLU A 31 -2.53 14.77 -14.01
C GLU A 31 -1.53 15.43 -13.06
N ALA A 32 -1.96 15.78 -11.85
CA ALA A 32 -1.12 16.49 -10.87
C ALA A 32 0.14 15.69 -10.46
N HIS A 33 0.08 14.36 -10.55
CA HIS A 33 1.15 13.43 -10.17
C HIS A 33 1.99 12.96 -11.37
N ASP A 34 1.69 13.44 -12.59
CA ASP A 34 2.39 13.07 -13.82
C ASP A 34 2.56 14.28 -14.76
N LEU A 35 3.41 15.22 -14.36
CA LEU A 35 3.60 16.47 -15.08
C LEU A 35 4.48 16.26 -16.32
N CYS A 36 4.03 16.70 -17.49
CA CYS A 36 4.82 16.73 -18.72
C CYS A 36 5.82 17.91 -18.74
N LEU A 37 6.59 18.06 -17.66
CA LEU A 37 7.59 19.11 -17.46
C LEU A 37 8.95 18.53 -17.10
N ASP A 38 10.00 19.22 -17.52
CA ASP A 38 11.37 18.82 -17.23
C ASP A 38 11.70 18.95 -15.74
N THR A 39 12.60 18.08 -15.27
CA THR A 39 13.14 18.15 -13.92
C THR A 39 13.84 19.49 -13.70
N ALA A 40 13.62 20.11 -12.54
CA ALA A 40 14.18 21.42 -12.17
C ALA A 40 13.86 22.60 -13.13
N SER A 41 12.70 22.60 -13.77
CA SER A 41 12.24 23.65 -14.71
C SER A 41 11.32 24.72 -14.09
N VAL A 42 10.76 24.47 -12.89
CA VAL A 42 9.74 25.31 -12.24
C VAL A 42 10.32 26.08 -11.06
N ASP A 43 9.99 27.36 -10.96
CA ASP A 43 10.44 28.26 -9.89
C ASP A 43 9.51 28.23 -8.68
N GLU A 44 8.20 28.17 -8.94
CA GLU A 44 7.12 28.26 -7.96
C GLU A 44 5.94 27.39 -8.39
N ILE A 45 5.39 26.63 -7.46
CA ILE A 45 4.15 25.86 -7.61
C ILE A 45 3.11 26.37 -6.62
N VAL A 46 1.89 26.55 -7.11
CA VAL A 46 0.68 26.71 -6.32
C VAL A 46 -0.19 25.46 -6.51
N ALA A 47 -0.64 24.88 -5.41
CA ALA A 47 -1.66 23.83 -5.39
C ALA A 47 -2.64 24.15 -4.27
N SER A 48 -3.82 24.67 -4.62
CA SER A 48 -4.83 25.12 -3.67
C SER A 48 -6.03 24.18 -3.71
N GLN A 49 -6.36 23.57 -2.56
CA GLN A 49 -7.49 22.64 -2.43
C GLN A 49 -7.44 21.53 -3.50
N LEU A 50 -6.33 20.78 -3.51
CA LEU A 50 -6.04 19.75 -4.52
C LEU A 50 -5.70 18.40 -3.90
N MET A 51 -4.80 18.37 -2.92
CA MET A 51 -4.18 17.14 -2.45
C MET A 51 -5.20 16.16 -1.84
N GLU A 52 -6.26 16.67 -1.24
CA GLU A 52 -7.39 15.93 -0.69
C GLU A 52 -8.14 15.09 -1.74
N HIS A 53 -8.16 15.53 -3.00
CA HIS A 53 -8.79 14.80 -4.10
C HIS A 53 -7.95 13.63 -4.60
N LEU A 54 -6.63 13.65 -4.34
CA LEU A 54 -5.71 12.61 -4.82
C LEU A 54 -5.74 11.36 -3.93
N GLY A 55 -6.04 11.54 -2.64
CA GLY A 55 -5.93 10.48 -1.65
C GLY A 55 -4.49 10.25 -1.18
N PHE A 56 -4.31 9.32 -0.24
CA PHE A 56 -3.04 9.16 0.49
C PHE A 56 -1.84 8.83 -0.42
N PHE A 57 -1.96 7.76 -1.22
CA PHE A 57 -0.82 7.29 -2.04
C PHE A 57 -0.53 8.19 -3.23
N LYS A 58 -1.56 8.59 -4.00
CA LYS A 58 -1.36 9.51 -5.13
C LYS A 58 -0.87 10.88 -4.66
N GLY A 59 -1.26 11.32 -3.45
CA GLY A 59 -0.70 12.50 -2.79
C GLY A 59 0.82 12.44 -2.60
N LYS A 60 1.39 11.27 -2.27
CA LYS A 60 2.86 11.08 -2.21
C LYS A 60 3.53 11.25 -3.57
N TYR A 61 2.92 10.71 -4.63
CA TYR A 61 3.43 10.85 -6.00
C TYR A 61 3.34 12.30 -6.48
N PHE A 62 2.25 13.00 -6.14
CA PHE A 62 2.10 14.44 -6.40
C PHE A 62 3.20 15.26 -5.73
N LEU A 63 3.46 15.05 -4.43
CA LEU A 63 4.54 15.76 -3.74
C LEU A 63 5.91 15.46 -4.36
N ALA A 64 6.17 14.21 -4.72
CA ALA A 64 7.40 13.81 -5.40
C ALA A 64 7.52 14.48 -6.78
N GLU A 65 6.44 14.57 -7.55
CA GLU A 65 6.42 15.20 -8.87
C GLU A 65 6.63 16.72 -8.78
N CYS A 66 5.99 17.39 -7.80
CA CYS A 66 6.29 18.78 -7.48
C CYS A 66 7.77 18.96 -7.13
N PHE A 67 8.34 18.06 -6.33
CA PHE A 67 9.75 18.10 -5.96
C PHE A 67 10.66 17.91 -7.18
N ARG A 68 10.30 17.02 -8.11
CA ARG A 68 11.05 16.76 -9.35
C ARG A 68 11.14 18.01 -10.22
N VAL A 69 10.00 18.63 -10.53
CA VAL A 69 9.94 19.75 -11.47
C VAL A 69 10.46 21.06 -10.87
N LEU A 70 10.43 21.23 -9.54
CA LEU A 70 10.99 22.42 -8.90
C LEU A 70 12.50 22.49 -9.03
N ARG A 71 13.01 23.68 -9.37
CA ARG A 71 14.44 23.99 -9.29
C ARG A 71 14.91 23.99 -7.84
N PRO A 72 16.23 23.83 -7.58
CA PRO A 72 16.80 24.10 -6.26
C PRO A 72 16.36 25.48 -5.73
N SER A 73 15.96 25.54 -4.46
CA SER A 73 15.34 26.73 -3.83
C SER A 73 13.96 27.16 -4.34
N GLY A 74 13.35 26.41 -5.26
CA GLY A 74 11.96 26.66 -5.67
C GLY A 74 10.97 26.41 -4.54
N THR A 75 9.78 27.01 -4.66
CA THR A 75 8.76 26.98 -3.59
C THR A 75 7.48 26.30 -4.02
N LEU A 76 6.86 25.57 -3.10
CA LEU A 76 5.52 25.01 -3.24
C LEU A 76 4.62 25.64 -2.17
N ARG A 77 3.55 26.31 -2.61
CA ARG A 77 2.42 26.68 -1.75
C ARG A 77 1.34 25.62 -1.88
N LEU A 78 1.15 24.85 -0.81
CA LEU A 78 0.18 23.76 -0.74
C LEU A 78 -0.95 24.17 0.20
N GLU A 79 -2.20 24.00 -0.23
CA GLU A 79 -3.38 24.19 0.61
C GLU A 79 -4.31 23.00 0.54
N THR A 80 -4.95 22.70 1.67
CA THR A 80 -5.94 21.64 1.82
C THR A 80 -6.91 21.99 2.97
N PRO A 81 -8.07 21.33 3.11
CA PRO A 81 -8.94 21.52 4.26
C PRO A 81 -8.23 21.30 5.59
N HIS A 82 -8.52 22.15 6.59
CA HIS A 82 -7.98 21.98 7.93
C HIS A 82 -8.86 21.03 8.73
N LEU A 83 -8.43 19.78 8.86
CA LEU A 83 -9.22 18.70 9.46
C LEU A 83 -9.65 19.00 10.90
N GLU A 84 -8.70 19.34 11.77
CA GLU A 84 -8.92 19.54 13.20
C GLU A 84 -9.90 20.70 13.44
N ARG A 85 -9.68 21.83 12.75
CA ARG A 85 -10.56 22.99 12.85
C ARG A 85 -11.95 22.74 12.24
N SER A 86 -12.04 21.88 11.23
CA SER A 86 -13.34 21.44 10.69
C SER A 86 -14.10 20.63 11.73
N PHE A 87 -13.43 19.75 12.48
CA PHE A 87 -14.06 19.04 13.59
C PHE A 87 -14.42 19.96 14.77
N GLU A 88 -13.61 20.97 15.08
CA GLU A 88 -13.96 21.99 16.07
C GLU A 88 -15.27 22.71 15.69
N ILE A 89 -15.39 23.13 14.42
CA ILE A 89 -16.63 23.75 13.89
C ILE A 89 -17.79 22.77 13.97
N PHE A 90 -17.58 21.51 13.58
CA PHE A 90 -18.63 20.49 13.64
C PHE A 90 -19.13 20.25 15.08
N LEU A 91 -18.21 20.06 16.02
CA LEU A 91 -18.55 19.73 17.41
C LEU A 91 -19.20 20.90 18.15
N ALA A 92 -18.74 22.13 17.90
CA ALA A 92 -19.25 23.34 18.55
C ALA A 92 -20.47 23.95 17.82
N GLY A 93 -20.66 23.61 16.54
CA GLY A 93 -21.61 24.26 15.65
C GLY A 93 -23.06 23.82 15.83
N ASP A 94 -23.96 24.67 15.33
CA ASP A 94 -25.37 24.33 15.14
C ASP A 94 -25.55 23.35 13.95
N ARG A 95 -26.80 23.08 13.58
CA ARG A 95 -27.10 22.17 12.47
C ARG A 95 -26.43 22.61 11.16
N THR A 96 -26.47 23.90 10.84
CA THR A 96 -25.93 24.44 9.59
C THR A 96 -24.41 24.35 9.56
N ALA A 97 -23.74 24.77 10.64
CA ALA A 97 -22.29 24.67 10.75
C ALA A 97 -21.78 23.23 10.68
N ARG A 98 -22.54 22.26 11.23
CA ARG A 98 -22.24 20.83 11.09
C ARG A 98 -22.34 20.36 9.65
N GLU A 99 -23.41 20.75 8.95
CA GLU A 99 -23.60 20.41 7.54
C GLU A 99 -22.49 20.99 6.67
N ASP A 100 -22.16 22.27 6.86
CA ASP A 100 -21.04 22.95 6.18
C ASP A 100 -19.71 22.23 6.40
N ALA A 101 -19.41 21.86 7.66
CA ALA A 101 -18.18 21.15 8.01
C ALA A 101 -18.11 19.76 7.34
N LEU A 102 -19.23 19.03 7.28
CA LEU A 102 -19.28 17.73 6.61
C LEU A 102 -19.07 17.88 5.10
N THR A 103 -19.77 18.83 4.44
CA THR A 103 -19.56 19.08 3.01
C THR A 103 -18.13 19.52 2.71
N TRP A 104 -17.50 20.24 3.64
CA TRP A 104 -16.10 20.64 3.51
C TRP A 104 -15.12 19.47 3.68
N LEU A 105 -15.41 18.53 4.58
CA LEU A 105 -14.55 17.36 4.81
C LEU A 105 -14.67 16.33 3.68
N TYR A 106 -15.89 16.00 3.25
CA TYR A 106 -16.12 14.97 2.23
C TYR A 106 -16.01 15.50 0.79
N GLY A 107 -16.03 16.81 0.61
CA GLY A 107 -16.10 17.44 -0.71
C GLY A 107 -17.49 17.33 -1.34
N ALA A 108 -17.61 17.74 -2.59
CA ALA A 108 -18.86 17.62 -3.34
C ALA A 108 -18.97 16.24 -3.99
N GLU A 109 -20.20 15.72 -4.13
CA GLU A 109 -20.44 14.42 -4.78
C GLU A 109 -20.18 14.44 -6.29
N THR A 110 -20.04 15.62 -6.90
CA THR A 110 -19.63 15.80 -8.30
C THR A 110 -18.35 15.02 -8.59
N ALA A 111 -18.34 14.27 -9.69
CA ALA A 111 -17.19 13.48 -10.10
C ALA A 111 -15.91 14.34 -10.14
N GLY A 112 -14.85 13.89 -9.47
CA GLY A 112 -13.58 14.62 -9.34
C GLY A 112 -13.52 15.63 -8.18
N MET A 113 -14.65 16.04 -7.60
CA MET A 113 -14.71 17.01 -6.48
C MET A 113 -14.85 16.35 -5.10
N GLN A 114 -14.89 15.03 -5.05
CA GLN A 114 -14.90 14.27 -3.80
C GLN A 114 -13.52 14.33 -3.15
N HIS A 115 -13.48 14.44 -1.82
CA HIS A 115 -12.24 14.29 -1.08
C HIS A 115 -11.99 12.81 -0.83
N ARG A 116 -10.87 12.29 -1.33
CA ARG A 116 -10.43 10.92 -1.07
C ARG A 116 -9.73 10.80 0.28
N PHE A 117 -9.19 11.89 0.80
CA PHE A 117 -8.50 11.92 2.09
C PHE A 117 -8.44 13.35 2.64
N CYS A 118 -8.54 13.52 3.96
CA CYS A 118 -8.20 14.78 4.63
C CYS A 118 -6.92 14.63 5.41
N PHE A 119 -5.99 15.57 5.27
CA PHE A 119 -4.65 15.45 5.84
C PHE A 119 -4.54 16.25 7.16
N PRO A 120 -4.36 15.59 8.31
CA PRO A 120 -3.94 16.28 9.54
C PRO A 120 -2.60 16.97 9.36
N LEU A 121 -2.36 18.07 10.09
CA LEU A 121 -1.11 18.85 9.98
C LEU A 121 0.14 17.98 10.26
N GLU A 122 0.08 17.12 11.28
CA GLU A 122 1.20 16.23 11.65
C GLU A 122 1.56 15.29 10.49
N LEU A 123 0.57 14.66 9.87
CA LEU A 123 0.78 13.78 8.73
C LEU A 123 1.32 14.56 7.51
N LEU A 124 0.79 15.75 7.24
CA LEU A 124 1.32 16.62 6.17
C LEU A 124 2.80 16.93 6.38
N ARG A 125 3.21 17.24 7.62
CA ARG A 125 4.62 17.51 7.96
C ARG A 125 5.51 16.32 7.64
N GLU A 126 5.07 15.11 7.98
CA GLU A 126 5.77 13.87 7.66
C GLU A 126 5.87 13.66 6.15
N LEU A 127 4.76 13.79 5.42
CA LEU A 127 4.70 13.55 3.98
C LEU A 127 5.56 14.54 3.18
N VAL A 128 5.54 15.83 3.53
CA VAL A 128 6.35 16.83 2.82
C VAL A 128 7.85 16.66 3.14
N ALA A 129 8.19 16.24 4.37
CA ALA A 129 9.55 15.92 4.74
C ALA A 129 10.06 14.66 4.02
N GLU A 130 9.24 13.61 3.93
CA GLU A 130 9.50 12.38 3.17
C GLU A 130 9.74 12.69 1.68
N ALA A 131 8.96 13.61 1.10
CA ALA A 131 9.12 14.07 -0.28
C ALA A 131 10.38 14.94 -0.50
N GLY A 132 10.98 15.47 0.56
CA GLY A 132 12.23 16.22 0.50
C GLY A 132 12.13 17.72 0.78
N PHE A 133 10.92 18.23 1.02
CA PHE A 133 10.71 19.65 1.26
C PHE A 133 11.13 20.07 2.68
N ALA A 134 11.56 21.33 2.79
CA ALA A 134 11.63 22.03 4.05
C ALA A 134 10.36 22.85 4.24
N LEU A 135 9.67 22.66 5.37
CA LEU A 135 8.54 23.49 5.75
C LEU A 135 9.06 24.84 6.29
N MET A 136 8.75 25.92 5.58
CA MET A 136 9.16 27.27 5.97
C MET A 136 8.17 27.89 6.95
N HIS A 137 6.87 27.74 6.64
CA HIS A 137 5.78 28.30 7.43
C HIS A 137 4.49 27.54 7.12
N HIS A 138 3.56 27.53 8.08
CA HIS A 138 2.18 27.10 7.85
C HIS A 138 1.22 28.06 8.55
N GLU A 139 0.05 28.26 7.97
CA GLU A 139 -1.01 29.11 8.53
C GLU A 139 -2.38 28.46 8.38
N SER A 140 -3.27 28.76 9.33
CA SER A 140 -4.70 28.45 9.24
C SER A 140 -5.45 29.71 8.81
N PHE A 141 -6.35 29.56 7.85
CA PHE A 141 -7.22 30.64 7.38
C PHE A 141 -8.61 30.08 7.05
N LEU A 142 -9.58 30.96 6.78
CA LEU A 142 -10.88 30.57 6.26
C LEU A 142 -10.85 30.80 4.75
N TYR A 143 -10.99 29.74 3.96
CA TYR A 143 -11.09 29.84 2.50
C TYR A 143 -12.41 30.49 2.09
N GLN A 144 -13.48 30.12 2.80
CA GLN A 144 -14.79 30.77 2.82
C GLN A 144 -15.36 30.64 4.23
N ASP A 145 -16.53 31.22 4.49
CA ASP A 145 -17.22 31.06 5.76
C ASP A 145 -17.38 29.56 6.10
N ASN A 146 -17.04 29.20 7.35
CA ASN A 146 -17.03 27.83 7.87
C ASN A 146 -16.16 26.82 7.10
N ARG A 147 -15.26 27.27 6.22
CA ARG A 147 -14.33 26.40 5.46
C ARG A 147 -12.90 26.66 5.89
N PRO A 148 -12.47 26.10 7.04
CA PRO A 148 -11.11 26.28 7.53
C PRO A 148 -10.14 25.51 6.63
N SER A 149 -9.07 26.19 6.25
CA SER A 149 -8.03 25.66 5.40
C SER A 149 -6.67 25.82 6.05
N LEU A 150 -5.77 24.93 5.67
CA LEU A 150 -4.39 24.92 6.07
C LEU A 150 -3.54 25.23 4.85
N ARG A 151 -2.62 26.18 4.97
CA ARG A 151 -1.63 26.50 3.94
C ARG A 151 -0.23 26.21 4.45
N LEU A 152 0.56 25.48 3.67
CA LEU A 152 1.99 25.26 3.89
C LEU A 152 2.80 25.98 2.82
N ILE A 153 3.84 26.69 3.25
CA ILE A 153 4.88 27.23 2.38
C ILE A 153 6.11 26.35 2.49
N LEU A 154 6.39 25.63 1.41
CA LEU A 154 7.44 24.62 1.31
C LEU A 154 8.55 25.13 0.40
N ARG A 155 9.79 24.75 0.71
CA ARG A 155 10.96 25.05 -0.13
C ARG A 155 11.70 23.77 -0.47
N LYS A 156 12.07 23.61 -1.74
CA LYS A 156 13.02 22.57 -2.17
C LYS A 156 14.44 23.00 -1.75
N PRO A 157 15.10 22.28 -0.83
CA PRO A 157 16.47 22.62 -0.45
C PRO A 157 17.44 22.42 -1.62
N ALA A 158 18.61 23.05 -1.55
CA ALA A 158 19.56 23.06 -2.67
C ALA A 158 20.29 21.72 -2.91
N ASP A 159 20.48 20.89 -1.87
CA ASP A 159 21.15 19.60 -1.97
C ASP A 159 20.30 18.49 -1.35
N ARG A 160 19.63 17.71 -2.21
CA ARG A 160 18.78 16.58 -1.80
C ARG A 160 18.83 15.45 -2.82
N LYS A 161 20.03 15.05 -3.27
CA LYS A 161 20.23 14.05 -4.34
C LYS A 161 19.42 12.75 -4.16
N GLN A 162 19.31 12.24 -2.94
CA GLN A 162 18.50 11.05 -2.66
C GLN A 162 17.02 11.30 -2.97
N HIS A 163 16.46 12.45 -2.56
CA HIS A 163 15.05 12.78 -2.79
C HIS A 163 14.80 13.09 -4.26
N GLU A 164 15.75 13.75 -4.94
CA GLU A 164 15.70 13.97 -6.39
C GLU A 164 15.68 12.64 -7.16
N PHE A 165 16.53 11.70 -6.76
CA PHE A 165 16.53 10.35 -7.33
C PHE A 165 15.18 9.64 -7.08
N MET A 166 14.66 9.69 -5.86
CA MET A 166 13.37 9.04 -5.54
C MET A 166 12.18 9.70 -6.25
N ALA A 167 12.21 11.01 -6.46
CA ALA A 167 11.21 11.74 -7.22
C ALA A 167 11.22 11.32 -8.69
N GLU A 168 12.41 11.22 -9.30
CA GLU A 168 12.59 10.73 -10.66
C GLU A 168 12.21 9.23 -10.78
N LEU A 169 12.50 8.42 -9.77
CA LEU A 169 12.05 7.03 -9.73
C LEU A 169 10.52 6.93 -9.74
N ARG A 170 9.82 7.69 -8.88
CA ARG A 170 8.35 7.71 -8.87
C ARG A 170 7.78 8.16 -10.22
N LYS A 171 8.37 9.18 -10.87
CA LYS A 171 8.02 9.57 -12.24
C LYS A 171 8.15 8.41 -13.23
N ARG A 172 9.27 7.68 -13.18
CA ARG A 172 9.45 6.49 -14.02
C ARG A 172 8.42 5.40 -13.75
N LEU A 173 8.09 5.14 -12.49
CA LEU A 173 7.06 4.15 -12.15
C LEU A 173 5.70 4.53 -12.76
N VAL A 174 5.30 5.80 -12.66
CA VAL A 174 4.06 6.30 -13.28
C VAL A 174 4.08 6.12 -14.79
N MET A 175 5.16 6.49 -15.48
CA MET A 175 5.31 6.28 -16.92
C MET A 175 5.31 4.80 -17.35
N GLN A 176 5.53 3.88 -16.42
CA GLN A 176 5.47 2.43 -16.66
C GLN A 176 4.16 1.81 -16.15
N GLU A 177 3.20 2.63 -15.70
CA GLU A 177 1.90 2.20 -15.18
C GLU A 177 2.02 1.18 -14.02
N ILE A 178 3.11 1.28 -13.23
CA ILE A 178 3.38 0.36 -12.11
C ILE A 178 2.55 0.69 -10.85
N PRO A 179 2.34 1.96 -10.47
CA PRO A 179 1.57 2.30 -9.27
C PRO A 179 0.12 1.80 -9.37
N ALA A 180 -0.28 0.91 -8.46
CA ALA A 180 -1.63 0.38 -8.40
C ALA A 180 -2.53 1.27 -7.52
N PHE A 181 -2.76 2.54 -7.93
CA PHE A 181 -3.41 3.55 -7.08
C PHE A 181 -4.78 3.16 -6.49
N GLU A 182 -5.47 2.18 -7.08
CA GLU A 182 -6.77 1.67 -6.61
C GLU A 182 -6.67 0.40 -5.75
N ASP A 183 -5.46 -0.05 -5.40
CA ASP A 183 -5.21 -1.18 -4.47
C ASP A 183 -4.26 -0.73 -3.35
N GLU A 184 -4.84 -0.34 -2.21
CA GLU A 184 -4.11 0.22 -1.07
C GLU A 184 -3.04 -0.71 -0.49
N LEU A 185 -3.29 -2.01 -0.49
CA LEU A 185 -2.34 -3.00 0.05
C LEU A 185 -1.14 -3.18 -0.86
N VAL A 186 -1.38 -3.18 -2.18
CA VAL A 186 -0.30 -3.17 -3.16
C VAL A 186 0.49 -1.87 -3.03
N MET A 187 -0.16 -0.70 -3.02
CA MET A 187 0.51 0.59 -2.87
C MET A 187 1.32 0.69 -1.58
N ALA A 188 0.81 0.19 -0.45
CA ALA A 188 1.54 0.16 0.81
C ALA A 188 2.84 -0.64 0.69
N GLY A 189 2.78 -1.82 0.06
CA GLY A 189 3.96 -2.64 -0.21
C GLY A 189 4.94 -2.01 -1.21
N GLN A 190 4.45 -1.32 -2.24
CA GLN A 190 5.28 -0.56 -3.17
C GLN A 190 6.01 0.59 -2.47
N GLU A 191 5.32 1.39 -1.66
CA GLU A 191 5.91 2.51 -0.91
C GLU A 191 6.93 2.04 0.14
N GLU A 192 6.67 0.91 0.80
CA GLU A 192 7.64 0.29 1.72
C GLU A 192 8.92 -0.14 0.99
N LEU A 193 8.80 -0.71 -0.21
CA LEU A 193 9.97 -1.00 -1.05
C LEU A 193 10.69 0.28 -1.48
N LEU A 194 9.97 1.35 -1.84
CA LEU A 194 10.59 2.63 -2.21
C LEU A 194 11.40 3.23 -1.05
N LYS A 195 10.90 3.13 0.20
CA LYS A 195 11.66 3.53 1.39
C LYS A 195 12.95 2.72 1.53
N ARG A 196 12.88 1.39 1.38
CA ARG A 196 14.06 0.51 1.41
C ARG A 196 15.06 0.84 0.31
N LEU A 197 14.59 1.19 -0.89
CA LEU A 197 15.43 1.59 -2.01
C LEU A 197 16.09 2.95 -1.78
N ALA A 198 15.38 3.89 -1.15
CA ALA A 198 15.98 5.16 -0.73
C ALA A 198 17.15 4.89 0.23
N ASP A 199 16.96 4.07 1.25
CA ASP A 199 18.00 3.69 2.22
C ASP A 199 19.13 2.85 1.60
N ALA A 200 18.86 2.19 0.48
CA ALA A 200 19.82 1.39 -0.26
C ALA A 200 20.54 2.15 -1.38
N LEU A 201 20.25 3.44 -1.60
CA LEU A 201 20.75 4.18 -2.76
C LEU A 201 22.28 4.13 -2.91
N GLN A 202 22.98 4.24 -1.78
CA GLN A 202 24.45 4.23 -1.68
C GLN A 202 25.05 2.83 -1.49
N ARG A 203 24.23 1.78 -1.38
CA ARG A 203 24.70 0.41 -1.19
C ARG A 203 25.18 -0.20 -2.51
N ASP A 204 25.88 -1.33 -2.38
CA ASP A 204 26.29 -2.14 -3.52
C ASP A 204 25.09 -2.61 -4.34
N ALA A 205 25.28 -2.71 -5.66
CA ALA A 205 24.22 -3.10 -6.58
C ALA A 205 23.71 -4.51 -6.31
N ALA A 206 24.57 -5.47 -5.97
CA ALA A 206 24.14 -6.84 -5.69
C ALA A 206 23.35 -6.93 -4.38
N GLU A 207 23.73 -6.17 -3.35
CA GLU A 207 22.96 -6.07 -2.09
C GLU A 207 21.58 -5.46 -2.36
N THR A 208 21.52 -4.35 -3.09
CA THR A 208 20.27 -3.67 -3.45
C THR A 208 19.36 -4.57 -4.29
N MET A 209 19.93 -5.40 -5.16
CA MET A 209 19.18 -6.35 -5.98
C MET A 209 18.41 -7.38 -5.12
N GLY A 210 18.86 -7.66 -3.90
CA GLY A 210 18.12 -8.50 -2.96
C GLY A 210 16.70 -7.98 -2.66
N LEU A 211 16.45 -6.67 -2.80
CA LEU A 211 15.12 -6.09 -2.65
C LEU A 211 14.14 -6.48 -3.78
N ALA A 212 14.61 -7.09 -4.87
CA ALA A 212 13.75 -7.60 -5.94
C ALA A 212 12.85 -8.76 -5.49
N VAL A 213 13.05 -9.31 -4.29
CA VAL A 213 12.06 -10.23 -3.66
C VAL A 213 10.71 -9.54 -3.46
N TYR A 214 10.70 -8.25 -3.12
CA TYR A 214 9.45 -7.51 -2.88
C TYR A 214 8.76 -7.16 -4.20
N SER A 215 9.47 -6.54 -5.15
CA SER A 215 8.96 -6.30 -6.51
C SER A 215 10.10 -6.19 -7.52
N ALA A 216 10.15 -7.11 -8.48
CA ALA A 216 11.18 -7.09 -9.52
C ALA A 216 11.00 -5.91 -10.49
N GLU A 217 9.77 -5.48 -10.74
CA GLU A 217 9.43 -4.37 -11.64
C GLU A 217 9.94 -3.03 -11.11
N ILE A 218 9.71 -2.73 -9.83
CA ILE A 218 10.19 -1.50 -9.21
C ILE A 218 11.72 -1.48 -9.15
N VAL A 219 12.36 -2.61 -8.80
CA VAL A 219 13.82 -2.70 -8.75
C VAL A 219 14.44 -2.57 -10.15
N ARG A 220 13.76 -3.05 -11.20
CA ARG A 220 14.18 -2.83 -12.60
C ARG A 220 14.23 -1.34 -12.94
N GLU A 221 13.21 -0.56 -12.57
CA GLU A 221 13.19 0.88 -12.81
C GLU A 221 14.22 1.63 -11.96
N PHE A 222 14.44 1.19 -10.71
CA PHE A 222 15.52 1.72 -9.87
C PHE A 222 16.88 1.60 -10.56
N PHE A 223 17.24 0.42 -11.06
CA PHE A 223 18.53 0.23 -11.76
C PHE A 223 18.56 0.85 -13.15
N THR A 224 17.40 1.03 -13.79
CA THR A 224 17.32 1.81 -15.03
C THR A 224 17.70 3.26 -14.79
N LEU A 225 17.24 3.84 -13.68
CA LEU A 225 17.57 5.21 -13.30
C LEU A 225 18.99 5.36 -12.75
N LYS A 226 19.49 4.40 -11.95
CA LYS A 226 20.87 4.41 -11.43
C LYS A 226 21.93 4.45 -12.54
N GLY A 227 21.55 4.09 -13.78
CA GLY A 227 22.28 4.45 -14.99
C GLY A 227 23.66 3.80 -15.13
N LYS A 228 24.46 4.29 -16.10
CA LYS A 228 25.81 3.78 -16.42
C LYS A 228 26.89 4.15 -15.37
N SER A 229 26.56 4.96 -14.36
CA SER A 229 27.49 5.34 -13.29
C SER A 229 27.86 4.19 -12.36
N ASP A 230 27.10 3.10 -12.41
CA ASP A 230 27.39 1.86 -11.70
C ASP A 230 27.58 0.74 -12.74
N ALA A 231 28.80 0.21 -12.84
CA ALA A 231 29.16 -0.82 -13.81
C ALA A 231 28.27 -2.07 -13.70
N ASN A 232 27.70 -2.33 -12.51
CA ASN A 232 26.83 -3.47 -12.25
C ASN A 232 25.33 -3.16 -12.44
N ALA A 233 24.92 -1.89 -12.55
CA ALA A 233 23.51 -1.52 -12.68
C ALA A 233 22.88 -2.07 -13.98
N GLY A 234 23.63 -2.09 -15.10
CA GLY A 234 23.13 -2.67 -16.34
C GLY A 234 22.82 -4.16 -16.23
N LYS A 235 23.66 -4.91 -15.50
CA LYS A 235 23.47 -6.33 -15.19
C LYS A 235 22.27 -6.53 -14.26
N CYS A 236 22.19 -5.76 -13.18
CA CYS A 236 21.09 -5.84 -12.22
C CYS A 236 19.75 -5.51 -12.86
N ARG A 237 19.69 -4.48 -13.72
CA ARG A 237 18.51 -4.15 -14.53
C ARG A 237 18.06 -5.32 -15.41
N ALA A 238 18.98 -5.95 -16.14
CA ALA A 238 18.65 -7.08 -17.01
C ALA A 238 18.12 -8.28 -16.21
N VAL A 239 18.71 -8.54 -15.04
CA VAL A 239 18.24 -9.58 -14.13
C VAL A 239 16.86 -9.25 -13.55
N ALA A 240 16.63 -8.01 -13.13
CA ALA A 240 15.33 -7.56 -12.61
C ALA A 240 14.23 -7.69 -13.66
N ALA A 241 14.53 -7.33 -14.93
CA ALA A 241 13.62 -7.52 -16.05
C ALA A 241 13.25 -9.01 -16.24
N ARG A 242 14.24 -9.90 -16.25
CA ARG A 242 14.00 -11.35 -16.37
C ARG A 242 13.15 -11.90 -15.22
N LEU A 243 13.37 -11.43 -13.99
CA LEU A 243 12.57 -11.83 -12.82
C LEU A 243 11.12 -11.34 -12.95
N ALA A 244 10.91 -10.10 -13.41
CA ALA A 244 9.57 -9.56 -13.66
C ALA A 244 8.82 -10.36 -14.75
N GLU A 245 9.47 -10.61 -15.89
CA GLU A 245 8.93 -11.43 -16.98
C GLU A 245 8.57 -12.86 -16.53
N SER A 246 9.36 -13.41 -15.59
CA SER A 246 9.15 -14.74 -15.03
C SER A 246 8.13 -14.76 -13.88
N ARG A 247 7.45 -13.65 -13.58
CA ARG A 247 6.50 -13.49 -12.46
C ARG A 247 7.08 -13.93 -11.12
N PHE A 248 8.29 -13.47 -10.80
CA PHE A 248 9.04 -13.93 -9.63
C PHE A 248 8.28 -13.85 -8.30
N GLN A 249 7.53 -12.77 -8.06
CA GLN A 249 6.68 -12.63 -6.87
C GLN A 249 5.62 -13.75 -6.76
N GLY A 250 5.04 -14.17 -7.89
CA GLY A 250 4.15 -15.33 -7.94
C GLY A 250 4.89 -16.64 -7.64
N ALA A 251 6.11 -16.81 -8.15
CA ALA A 251 6.94 -17.96 -7.80
C ALA A 251 7.26 -18.01 -6.29
N LEU A 252 7.54 -16.87 -5.65
CA LEU A 252 7.71 -16.79 -4.19
C LEU A 252 6.44 -17.21 -3.44
N LEU A 253 5.26 -16.82 -3.92
CA LEU A 253 3.98 -17.28 -3.38
C LEU A 253 3.82 -18.80 -3.54
N ALA A 254 4.13 -19.37 -4.73
CA ALA A 254 4.07 -20.80 -4.94
C ALA A 254 5.03 -21.57 -4.02
N MET A 255 6.26 -21.06 -3.83
CA MET A 255 7.21 -21.62 -2.87
C MET A 255 6.68 -21.54 -1.44
N LEU A 256 6.06 -20.43 -1.04
CA LEU A 256 5.42 -20.27 0.26
C LEU A 256 4.29 -21.29 0.45
N LYS A 257 3.42 -21.47 -0.56
CA LYS A 257 2.31 -22.44 -0.51
C LYS A 257 2.79 -23.89 -0.42
N ALA A 258 3.94 -24.20 -1.02
CA ALA A 258 4.53 -25.54 -1.02
C ALA A 258 5.26 -25.90 0.29
N ARG A 259 5.61 -24.91 1.12
CA ARG A 259 6.24 -25.18 2.42
C ARG A 259 5.27 -25.90 3.36
N PRO A 260 5.76 -26.86 4.18
CA PRO A 260 4.94 -27.55 5.17
C PRO A 260 4.11 -26.59 6.02
N GLU A 261 2.89 -27.01 6.36
CA GLU A 261 2.00 -26.22 7.20
C GLU A 261 2.58 -26.10 8.62
N GLY A 262 2.55 -24.88 9.15
CA GLY A 262 3.04 -24.56 10.50
C GLY A 262 2.17 -23.45 11.07
N ALA A 263 1.08 -23.82 11.74
CA ALA A 263 0.15 -22.88 12.34
C ALA A 263 0.88 -21.94 13.32
N GLY A 264 0.64 -20.63 13.19
CA GLY A 264 1.30 -19.61 14.01
C GLY A 264 2.77 -19.34 13.66
N ARG A 265 3.25 -19.79 12.50
CA ARG A 265 4.64 -19.59 12.03
C ARG A 265 4.74 -18.84 10.71
N GLN A 266 3.75 -18.02 10.36
CA GLN A 266 3.77 -17.28 9.10
C GLN A 266 5.01 -16.41 8.95
N GLY A 267 5.40 -15.68 10.00
CA GLY A 267 6.57 -14.80 9.96
C GLY A 267 7.88 -15.56 9.70
N ASP A 268 8.04 -16.77 10.25
CA ASP A 268 9.21 -17.62 9.97
C ASP A 268 9.20 -18.09 8.51
N ALA A 269 8.07 -18.63 8.05
CA ALA A 269 7.92 -19.08 6.68
C ALA A 269 8.18 -17.95 5.67
N TYR A 270 7.66 -16.75 5.93
CA TYR A 270 7.87 -15.57 5.09
C TYR A 270 9.35 -15.17 5.03
N ARG A 271 10.03 -15.07 6.18
CA ARG A 271 11.47 -14.76 6.25
C ARG A 271 12.33 -15.78 5.52
N GLU A 272 11.99 -17.06 5.62
CA GLU A 272 12.69 -18.13 4.90
C GLU A 272 12.49 -18.01 3.38
N ILE A 273 11.28 -17.70 2.91
CA ILE A 273 11.02 -17.46 1.48
C ILE A 273 11.77 -16.22 0.98
N LEU A 274 11.85 -15.15 1.76
CA LEU A 274 12.68 -14.00 1.40
C LEU A 274 14.16 -14.39 1.26
N ARG A 275 14.68 -15.21 2.18
CA ARG A 275 16.07 -15.71 2.12
C ARG A 275 16.31 -16.55 0.87
N ASP A 276 15.40 -17.49 0.58
CA ASP A 276 15.49 -18.33 -0.62
C ASP A 276 15.40 -17.47 -1.90
N GLY A 277 14.50 -16.48 -1.92
CA GLY A 277 14.37 -15.52 -3.01
C GLY A 277 15.65 -14.73 -3.25
N ILE A 278 16.30 -14.23 -2.20
CA ILE A 278 17.60 -13.54 -2.29
C ILE A 278 18.68 -14.49 -2.82
N ALA A 279 18.70 -15.75 -2.39
CA ALA A 279 19.64 -16.74 -2.90
C ALA A 279 19.43 -17.03 -4.40
N ILE A 280 18.17 -17.13 -4.84
CA ILE A 280 17.81 -17.25 -6.26
C ILE A 280 18.29 -16.04 -7.06
N ILE A 281 18.00 -14.83 -6.59
CA ILE A 281 18.46 -13.57 -7.22
C ILE A 281 19.98 -13.58 -7.36
N SER A 282 20.69 -14.00 -6.31
CA SER A 282 22.16 -14.06 -6.27
C SER A 282 22.72 -15.08 -7.27
N ALA A 283 22.09 -16.25 -7.38
CA ALA A 283 22.45 -17.27 -8.37
C ALA A 283 22.23 -16.77 -9.81
N VAL A 284 21.10 -16.12 -10.04
CA VAL A 284 20.69 -15.53 -11.32
C VAL A 284 21.63 -14.39 -11.72
N LEU A 285 22.04 -13.53 -10.78
CA LEU A 285 23.10 -12.53 -10.97
C LEU A 285 24.45 -13.18 -11.29
N ALA A 286 24.77 -14.34 -10.72
CA ALA A 286 25.99 -15.09 -11.06
C ALA A 286 25.92 -15.81 -12.41
N GLY A 287 24.84 -15.62 -13.19
CA GLY A 287 24.67 -16.21 -14.52
C GLY A 287 24.10 -17.62 -14.51
N LYS A 288 23.64 -18.13 -13.36
CA LYS A 288 22.97 -19.43 -13.29
C LYS A 288 21.54 -19.32 -13.82
N THR A 289 21.09 -20.38 -14.48
CA THR A 289 19.68 -20.59 -14.80
C THR A 289 19.01 -21.24 -13.59
N VAL A 290 17.89 -20.67 -13.15
CA VAL A 290 17.09 -21.21 -12.04
C VAL A 290 15.67 -21.40 -12.55
N GLU A 291 15.14 -22.61 -12.42
CA GLU A 291 13.74 -22.89 -12.70
C GLU A 291 12.88 -22.39 -11.55
N LEU A 292 11.86 -21.58 -11.88
CA LEU A 292 10.94 -21.02 -10.91
C LEU A 292 9.61 -21.80 -10.97
N PRO A 293 9.02 -22.14 -9.82
CA PRO A 293 7.69 -22.72 -9.81
C PRO A 293 6.69 -21.73 -10.41
N ARG A 294 5.71 -22.26 -11.14
CA ARG A 294 4.62 -21.45 -11.70
C ARG A 294 3.52 -21.29 -10.66
N ASP A 295 3.03 -20.06 -10.51
CA ASP A 295 1.77 -19.80 -9.85
C ASP A 295 0.71 -19.53 -10.94
N GLU A 296 -0.34 -20.35 -10.96
CA GLU A 296 -1.47 -20.21 -11.88
C GLU A 296 -2.53 -19.21 -11.36
N GLY A 297 -2.29 -18.63 -10.19
CA GLY A 297 -3.17 -17.67 -9.55
C GLY A 297 -3.10 -16.27 -10.15
N ARG A 298 -3.80 -15.33 -9.49
CA ARG A 298 -3.76 -13.92 -9.85
C ARG A 298 -2.32 -13.41 -9.77
N PRO A 299 -1.85 -12.57 -10.72
CA PRO A 299 -0.51 -11.99 -10.65
C PRO A 299 -0.27 -11.27 -9.33
N VAL A 300 0.78 -11.67 -8.62
CA VAL A 300 1.31 -10.97 -7.45
C VAL A 300 2.42 -10.05 -7.96
N THR A 301 2.26 -8.74 -7.80
CA THR A 301 3.25 -7.73 -8.22
C THR A 301 4.13 -7.25 -7.07
N VAL A 302 3.65 -7.44 -5.83
CA VAL A 302 4.36 -7.15 -4.60
C VAL A 302 4.26 -8.34 -3.65
N PHE A 303 5.39 -8.85 -3.16
CA PHE A 303 5.41 -9.91 -2.16
C PHE A 303 5.54 -9.28 -0.77
N SER A 304 4.42 -9.16 -0.04
CA SER A 304 4.36 -8.58 1.31
C SER A 304 3.38 -9.35 2.22
N GLU A 305 3.69 -9.47 3.52
CA GLU A 305 2.80 -10.14 4.48
C GLU A 305 1.36 -9.58 4.50
N PRO A 306 1.13 -8.25 4.50
CA PRO A 306 -0.23 -7.70 4.47
C PRO A 306 -1.03 -8.11 3.23
N LEU A 307 -0.40 -8.13 2.05
CA LEU A 307 -1.06 -8.58 0.83
C LEU A 307 -1.35 -10.08 0.87
N LEU A 308 -0.40 -10.88 1.34
CA LEU A 308 -0.59 -12.33 1.53
C LEU A 308 -1.74 -12.62 2.50
N LYS A 309 -1.83 -11.87 3.60
CA LYS A 309 -2.95 -11.98 4.54
C LYS A 309 -4.28 -11.67 3.86
N SER A 310 -4.39 -10.55 3.13
CA SER A 310 -5.61 -10.17 2.42
C SER A 310 -6.03 -11.20 1.35
N LEU A 311 -5.05 -11.78 0.64
CA LEU A 311 -5.31 -12.87 -0.30
C LEU A 311 -5.87 -14.10 0.41
N ALA A 312 -5.25 -14.51 1.53
CA ALA A 312 -5.72 -15.62 2.34
C ALA A 312 -7.12 -15.36 2.91
N ASP A 313 -7.39 -14.16 3.44
CA ASP A 313 -8.69 -13.79 4.02
C ASP A 313 -9.82 -13.89 2.98
N LYS A 314 -9.58 -13.52 1.72
CA LYS A 314 -10.56 -13.69 0.62
C LYS A 314 -10.85 -15.15 0.32
N VAL A 315 -9.83 -16.02 0.38
CA VAL A 315 -9.99 -17.47 0.20
C VAL A 315 -10.71 -18.08 1.41
N PHE A 316 -10.35 -17.66 2.62
CA PHE A 316 -11.03 -18.06 3.85
C PHE A 316 -12.52 -17.70 3.85
N ALA A 317 -12.87 -16.47 3.46
CA ALA A 317 -14.27 -16.04 3.34
C ALA A 317 -15.07 -16.89 2.35
N ARG A 318 -14.44 -17.34 1.25
CA ARG A 318 -15.05 -18.31 0.33
C ARG A 318 -15.29 -19.66 1.02
N GLY A 319 -14.32 -20.14 1.79
CA GLY A 319 -14.46 -21.36 2.59
C GLY A 319 -15.58 -21.28 3.63
N LEU A 320 -15.75 -20.14 4.30
CA LEU A 320 -16.87 -19.91 5.22
C LEU A 320 -18.22 -19.99 4.51
N LYS A 321 -18.36 -19.36 3.33
CA LYS A 321 -19.57 -19.47 2.50
C LYS A 321 -19.86 -20.93 2.16
N GLN A 322 -18.87 -21.68 1.71
CA GLN A 322 -19.01 -23.09 1.33
C GLN A 322 -19.42 -23.94 2.53
N PHE A 323 -18.84 -23.71 3.71
CA PHE A 323 -19.26 -24.37 4.95
C PHE A 323 -20.74 -24.07 5.24
N HIS A 324 -21.17 -22.80 5.20
CA HIS A 324 -22.59 -22.45 5.39
C HIS A 324 -23.55 -23.14 4.40
N LEU A 325 -23.11 -23.39 3.17
CA LEU A 325 -23.89 -24.08 2.14
C LEU A 325 -23.85 -25.61 2.25
N GLY A 326 -23.06 -26.17 3.17
CA GLY A 326 -22.85 -27.62 3.28
C GLY A 326 -21.89 -28.20 2.23
N GLU A 327 -21.18 -27.35 1.49
CA GLU A 327 -20.16 -27.69 0.49
C GLU A 327 -18.82 -27.99 1.19
N TYR A 328 -18.81 -29.02 2.03
CA TYR A 328 -17.72 -29.26 2.99
C TYR A 328 -16.37 -29.58 2.35
N ARG A 329 -16.36 -30.25 1.21
CA ARG A 329 -15.11 -30.57 0.50
C ARG A 329 -14.48 -29.30 -0.03
N GLU A 330 -15.27 -28.47 -0.69
CA GLU A 330 -14.86 -27.21 -1.25
C GLU A 330 -14.42 -26.23 -0.13
N ALA A 331 -15.11 -26.26 1.01
CA ALA A 331 -14.72 -25.50 2.19
C ALA A 331 -13.34 -25.93 2.70
N LEU A 332 -13.07 -27.24 2.84
CA LEU A 332 -11.75 -27.75 3.22
C LEU A 332 -10.66 -27.37 2.20
N ASP A 333 -10.96 -27.42 0.91
CA ASP A 333 -10.03 -27.01 -0.15
C ASP A 333 -9.67 -25.52 -0.01
N SER A 334 -10.67 -24.66 0.21
CA SER A 334 -10.47 -23.22 0.45
C SER A 334 -9.69 -22.96 1.75
N PHE A 335 -10.02 -23.65 2.84
CA PHE A 335 -9.29 -23.53 4.11
C PHE A 335 -7.83 -23.97 3.95
N GLY A 336 -7.57 -25.09 3.29
CA GLY A 336 -6.22 -25.54 2.98
C GLY A 336 -5.44 -24.58 2.07
N GLU A 337 -6.10 -23.95 1.09
CA GLU A 337 -5.44 -22.90 0.30
C GLU A 337 -5.13 -21.66 1.14
N SER A 338 -6.07 -21.21 1.97
CA SER A 338 -5.88 -20.06 2.86
C SER A 338 -4.72 -20.28 3.83
N SER A 339 -4.63 -21.43 4.50
CA SER A 339 -3.57 -21.72 5.48
C SER A 339 -2.18 -21.79 4.83
N ARG A 340 -2.08 -22.24 3.57
CA ARG A 340 -0.82 -22.29 2.83
C ARG A 340 -0.32 -20.91 2.42
N ILE A 341 -1.23 -19.96 2.18
CA ILE A 341 -0.89 -18.56 1.92
C ILE A 341 -0.55 -17.84 3.23
N PHE A 342 -1.38 -18.00 4.26
CA PHE A 342 -1.22 -17.32 5.55
C PHE A 342 -1.57 -18.24 6.73
N ARG A 343 -0.55 -18.65 7.48
CA ARG A 343 -0.61 -19.72 8.50
C ARG A 343 -1.09 -19.27 9.89
N ASP A 344 -1.26 -17.97 10.10
CA ASP A 344 -1.55 -17.41 11.42
C ASP A 344 -3.04 -17.14 11.62
N ASN A 345 -3.90 -17.58 10.71
CA ASN A 345 -5.36 -17.51 10.90
C ASN A 345 -5.85 -18.77 11.65
N PRO A 346 -6.15 -18.70 12.97
CA PRO A 346 -6.59 -19.86 13.74
C PRO A 346 -7.94 -20.41 13.29
N PHE A 347 -8.79 -19.56 12.70
CA PHE A 347 -10.15 -19.92 12.31
C PHE A 347 -10.20 -20.84 11.10
N VAL A 348 -9.18 -20.80 10.24
CA VAL A 348 -9.04 -21.75 9.13
C VAL A 348 -8.95 -23.18 9.67
N TYR A 349 -8.07 -23.41 10.65
CA TYR A 349 -7.89 -24.72 11.26
C TYR A 349 -9.10 -25.13 12.11
N TRP A 350 -9.67 -24.19 12.86
CA TRP A 350 -10.86 -24.47 13.68
C TRP A 350 -12.04 -24.96 12.82
N ASN A 351 -12.33 -24.27 11.71
CA ASN A 351 -13.39 -24.68 10.81
C ASN A 351 -13.10 -26.02 10.13
N SER A 352 -11.87 -26.26 9.71
CA SER A 352 -11.46 -27.57 9.20
C SER A 352 -11.67 -28.69 10.23
N ALA A 353 -11.38 -28.43 11.52
CA ALA A 353 -11.62 -29.38 12.60
C ALA A 353 -13.11 -29.75 12.74
N ARG A 354 -14.00 -28.74 12.70
CA ARG A 354 -15.45 -28.94 12.72
C ARG A 354 -15.92 -29.77 11.52
N ILE A 355 -15.44 -29.48 10.31
CA ILE A 355 -15.82 -30.27 9.13
C ILE A 355 -15.35 -31.72 9.26
N HIS A 356 -14.11 -31.96 9.68
CA HIS A 356 -13.62 -33.32 9.89
C HIS A 356 -14.41 -34.07 10.97
N GLY A 357 -14.83 -33.40 12.03
CA GLY A 357 -15.71 -33.95 13.05
C GLY A 357 -17.09 -34.35 12.50
N LEU A 358 -17.70 -33.53 11.63
CA LEU A 358 -18.96 -33.87 10.95
C LEU A 358 -18.83 -35.16 10.13
N HIS A 359 -17.69 -35.34 9.47
CA HIS A 359 -17.38 -36.54 8.70
C HIS A 359 -16.81 -37.70 9.54
N ARG A 360 -16.88 -37.61 10.87
CA ARG A 360 -16.41 -38.64 11.83
C ARG A 360 -14.93 -39.00 11.66
N ASN A 361 -14.11 -38.06 11.20
CA ASN A 361 -12.66 -38.19 11.12
C ASN A 361 -12.01 -37.57 12.37
N ALA A 362 -11.98 -38.34 13.47
CA ALA A 362 -11.53 -37.86 14.77
C ALA A 362 -10.05 -37.43 14.78
N ASP A 363 -9.19 -38.16 14.07
CA ASP A 363 -7.75 -37.86 14.02
C ASP A 363 -7.48 -36.53 13.31
N ALA A 364 -8.11 -36.31 12.14
CA ALA A 364 -7.97 -35.06 11.41
C ALA A 364 -8.61 -33.88 12.16
N ALA A 365 -9.73 -34.10 12.84
CA ALA A 365 -10.37 -33.07 13.68
C ALA A 365 -9.44 -32.65 14.82
N ARG A 366 -8.89 -33.61 15.57
CA ARG A 366 -7.94 -33.35 16.67
C ARG A 366 -6.71 -32.58 16.19
N LEU A 367 -6.08 -33.02 15.09
CA LEU A 367 -4.92 -32.34 14.52
C LEU A 367 -5.23 -30.88 14.19
N ASN A 368 -6.36 -30.61 13.55
CA ASN A 368 -6.75 -29.24 13.20
C ASN A 368 -7.09 -28.38 14.43
N TYR A 369 -7.67 -28.96 15.48
CA TYR A 369 -7.83 -28.22 16.75
C TYR A 369 -6.48 -27.86 17.40
N GLU A 370 -5.52 -28.78 17.39
CA GLU A 370 -4.16 -28.51 17.89
C GLU A 370 -3.47 -27.41 17.07
N MET A 371 -3.65 -27.41 15.75
CA MET A 371 -3.17 -26.33 14.87
C MET A 371 -3.88 -25.00 15.13
N ALA A 372 -5.21 -25.02 15.32
CA ALA A 372 -5.97 -23.83 15.67
C ALA A 372 -5.46 -23.20 16.98
N LEU A 373 -5.17 -24.04 17.99
CA LEU A 373 -4.63 -23.59 19.26
C LEU A 373 -3.23 -22.98 19.09
N ALA A 374 -2.35 -23.60 18.30
CA ALA A 374 -1.02 -23.08 18.02
C ALA A 374 -1.05 -21.72 17.32
N ALA A 375 -1.89 -21.55 16.28
CA ALA A 375 -2.08 -20.25 15.63
C ALA A 375 -2.69 -19.21 16.57
N LEU A 376 -3.60 -19.61 17.45
CA LEU A 376 -4.22 -18.72 18.42
C LEU A 376 -3.25 -18.27 19.52
N ASP A 377 -2.37 -19.17 19.97
CA ASP A 377 -1.34 -18.84 20.96
C ASP A 377 -0.29 -17.85 20.39
N ALA A 378 -0.09 -17.86 19.06
CA ALA A 378 0.73 -16.88 18.33
C ALA A 378 0.00 -15.57 17.98
N SER A 379 -1.33 -15.51 18.16
CA SER A 379 -2.14 -14.32 17.85
C SER A 379 -1.97 -13.21 18.91
N PRO A 380 -2.36 -11.95 18.59
CA PRO A 380 -2.43 -10.86 19.57
C PRO A 380 -3.22 -11.26 20.82
N SER A 381 -2.86 -10.66 21.95
CA SER A 381 -3.42 -11.00 23.26
C SER A 381 -4.95 -10.91 23.27
N GLU A 382 -5.51 -9.88 22.64
CA GLU A 382 -6.95 -9.63 22.58
C GLU A 382 -7.69 -10.79 21.90
N VAL A 383 -7.22 -11.20 20.72
CA VAL A 383 -7.78 -12.32 19.94
C VAL A 383 -7.65 -13.64 20.72
N LYS A 384 -6.46 -13.89 21.29
CA LYS A 384 -6.20 -15.10 22.07
C LYS A 384 -7.12 -15.23 23.27
N HIS A 385 -7.25 -14.17 24.08
CA HIS A 385 -8.11 -14.19 25.27
C HIS A 385 -9.59 -14.33 24.91
N ALA A 386 -10.04 -13.72 23.80
CA ALA A 386 -11.42 -13.79 23.36
C ALA A 386 -11.84 -15.20 22.91
N HIS A 387 -10.96 -15.95 22.24
CA HIS A 387 -11.35 -17.19 21.55
C HIS A 387 -10.84 -18.48 22.21
N ARG A 388 -9.77 -18.43 23.00
CA ARG A 388 -9.13 -19.65 23.56
C ARG A 388 -10.05 -20.46 24.47
N PRO A 389 -10.87 -19.85 25.36
CA PRO A 389 -11.80 -20.63 26.19
C PRO A 389 -12.81 -21.43 25.35
N ALA A 390 -13.35 -20.83 24.29
CA ALA A 390 -14.32 -21.47 23.41
C ALA A 390 -13.71 -22.63 22.62
N LEU A 391 -12.52 -22.42 22.05
CA LEU A 391 -11.77 -23.47 21.35
C LEU A 391 -11.47 -24.66 22.28
N MET A 392 -11.00 -24.40 23.50
CA MET A 392 -10.69 -25.43 24.49
C MET A 392 -11.92 -26.20 24.96
N ALA A 393 -13.05 -25.51 25.17
CA ALA A 393 -14.31 -26.16 25.53
C ALA A 393 -14.77 -27.11 24.42
N GLU A 394 -14.65 -26.68 23.16
CA GLU A 394 -15.04 -27.46 21.99
C GLU A 394 -14.17 -28.71 21.78
N MET A 395 -12.86 -28.60 21.97
CA MET A 395 -11.94 -29.74 21.91
C MET A 395 -12.31 -30.90 22.85
N ASN A 396 -13.03 -30.59 23.93
CA ASN A 396 -13.46 -31.56 24.95
C ASN A 396 -14.97 -31.89 24.86
N GLY A 397 -15.69 -31.35 23.87
CA GLY A 397 -17.15 -31.42 23.77
C GLY A 397 -17.67 -31.70 22.36
N ILE A 398 -18.98 -31.54 22.18
CA ILE A 398 -19.62 -31.62 20.85
C ILE A 398 -19.70 -30.19 20.30
N PRO A 399 -19.09 -29.89 19.14
CA PRO A 399 -19.16 -28.57 18.55
C PRO A 399 -20.58 -28.24 18.04
N PRO A 400 -20.92 -26.94 17.89
CA PRO A 400 -22.21 -26.51 17.34
C PRO A 400 -22.37 -26.78 15.84
N TRP A 401 -21.32 -27.26 15.16
CA TRP A 401 -21.27 -27.59 13.72
C TRP A 401 -21.61 -26.45 12.74
N GLU A 402 -21.69 -25.23 13.21
CA GLU A 402 -21.68 -24.01 12.40
C GLU A 402 -20.23 -23.57 12.14
N PRO A 403 -19.93 -22.71 11.16
CA PRO A 403 -18.59 -22.14 11.03
C PRO A 403 -18.29 -21.10 12.13
N VAL A 404 -17.02 -21.00 12.54
CA VAL A 404 -16.51 -19.86 13.30
C VAL A 404 -16.04 -18.81 12.32
N SER A 405 -16.72 -17.68 12.27
CA SER A 405 -16.23 -16.48 11.60
C SER A 405 -15.62 -15.53 12.62
N VAL A 406 -14.61 -14.77 12.18
CA VAL A 406 -14.37 -13.46 12.78
C VAL A 406 -15.48 -12.56 12.25
N ILE A 407 -16.62 -12.53 12.94
CA ILE A 407 -17.34 -11.26 12.99
C ILE A 407 -16.67 -10.57 14.16
N GLU A 408 -15.68 -9.73 13.86
CA GLU A 408 -15.53 -8.55 14.70
C GLU A 408 -16.92 -7.97 14.81
N LYS A 409 -17.54 -8.08 15.99
CA LYS A 409 -18.59 -7.14 16.36
C LYS A 409 -17.91 -5.78 16.52
N GLU A 410 -17.45 -5.20 15.41
CA GLU A 410 -17.38 -3.75 15.33
C GLU A 410 -18.84 -3.27 15.29
N GLY A 411 -19.31 -2.78 16.45
CA GLY A 411 -20.48 -1.91 16.55
C GLY A 411 -21.86 -2.57 16.41
N SER A 412 -22.33 -3.25 17.45
CA SER A 412 -23.77 -3.21 17.78
C SER A 412 -24.01 -2.05 18.75
N ALA A 413 -24.23 -0.85 18.21
CA ALA A 413 -25.01 0.25 18.77
C ALA A 413 -25.14 1.37 17.71
#